data_AF-D9XDN7-F1
#
_entry.id   AF-D9XDN7-F1
#
_cell.length_a   1.000
_cell.length_b   1.000
_cell.length_c   1.000
_cell.angle_alpha   90.00
_cell.angle_beta   90.00
_cell.angle_gamma   90.00
#
_symmetry.space_group_name_H-M   'P 1'
#
loop_
_entity.id
_entity.type
_entity.pdbx_description
1 polymer ?
#
loop_
_entity_poly.entity_id
_entity_poly.type
_entity_poly.pdbx_seq_one_letter_code
_entity_poly.pdbx_strand_id
1 'polypeptide(L)'
;MRIGHRTNAAGQGMAAARNLLAPPDARRPFVPVPYFWSDQYDMRVQAYGHLRGHDEVAVVDGDLAARRCLVAYRTGERLSVALAVGMPPKAVRGRRQAVAGGAAWRDAVGAAGIGAA
;
A
#
# COMPACT_ATOMS: atom_id res chain seq x y z
N MET A 1 8.57 -5.65 -12.87
CA MET A 1 8.98 -5.43 -11.46
C MET A 1 9.16 -6.77 -10.76
N ARG A 2 10.25 -6.98 -10.00
CA ARG A 2 10.48 -8.18 -9.17
C ARG A 2 10.16 -7.87 -7.70
N ILE A 3 9.41 -8.75 -7.02
CA ILE A 3 9.01 -8.57 -5.60
C ILE A 3 9.36 -9.83 -4.80
N GLY A 4 10.13 -9.68 -3.72
CA GLY A 4 10.58 -10.76 -2.85
C GLY A 4 9.69 -11.04 -1.64
N HIS A 5 8.35 -10.95 -1.77
CA HIS A 5 7.43 -11.12 -0.64
C HIS A 5 6.66 -12.44 -0.72
N ARG A 6 6.47 -13.11 0.43
CA ARG A 6 5.73 -14.37 0.53
C ARG A 6 4.32 -14.28 -0.08
N THR A 7 3.58 -13.21 0.24
CA THR A 7 2.22 -12.98 -0.29
C THR A 7 2.22 -12.80 -1.81
N ASN A 8 3.25 -12.15 -2.37
CA ASN A 8 3.41 -12.03 -3.82
C ASN A 8 3.66 -13.40 -4.46
N ALA A 9 4.55 -14.21 -3.90
CA ALA A 9 4.83 -15.56 -4.41
C ALA A 9 3.57 -16.43 -4.45
N ALA A 10 2.81 -16.48 -3.35
CA ALA A 10 1.54 -17.21 -3.29
C ALA A 10 0.51 -16.64 -4.30
N GLY A 11 0.43 -15.31 -4.43
CA GLY A 11 -0.47 -14.65 -5.37
C GLY A 11 -0.15 -14.98 -6.83
N GLN A 12 1.12 -14.97 -7.21
CA GLN A 12 1.57 -15.33 -8.56
C GLN A 12 1.27 -16.79 -8.87
N GLY A 13 1.51 -17.71 -7.93
CA GLY A 13 1.17 -19.13 -8.11
C GLY A 13 -0.32 -19.34 -8.38
N MET A 14 -1.19 -18.69 -7.60
CA MET A 14 -2.64 -18.75 -7.83
C MET A 14 -3.04 -18.14 -9.18
N ALA A 15 -2.46 -17.01 -9.56
CA ALA A 15 -2.77 -16.36 -10.83
C ALA A 15 -2.32 -17.20 -12.04
N ALA A 16 -1.14 -17.82 -11.95
CA ALA A 16 -0.63 -18.73 -12.98
C ALA A 16 -1.56 -19.95 -13.15
N ALA A 17 -1.95 -20.61 -12.05
CA ALA A 17 -2.87 -21.74 -12.10
C ALA A 17 -4.24 -21.35 -12.70
N ARG A 18 -4.80 -20.19 -12.32
CA ARG A 18 -6.06 -19.70 -12.89
C ARG A 18 -5.96 -19.43 -14.39
N ASN A 19 -4.88 -18.79 -14.84
CA ASN A 19 -4.69 -18.48 -16.25
C ASN A 19 -4.40 -19.72 -17.09
N LEU A 20 -3.77 -20.75 -16.52
CA LEU A 20 -3.54 -22.04 -17.18
C LEU A 20 -4.86 -22.76 -17.49
N LEU A 21 -5.82 -22.71 -16.55
CA LEU A 21 -7.14 -23.34 -16.68
C LEU A 21 -8.18 -22.49 -17.43
N ALA A 22 -7.88 -21.20 -17.66
CA ALA A 22 -8.81 -20.27 -18.30
C ALA A 22 -8.74 -20.33 -19.84
N PRO A 23 -9.88 -20.21 -20.53
CA PRO A 23 -9.93 -19.84 -21.95
C PRO A 23 -9.08 -18.59 -22.23
N PRO A 24 -8.50 -18.45 -23.45
CA PRO A 24 -7.60 -17.34 -23.77
C PRO A 24 -8.14 -15.94 -23.45
N ASP A 25 -9.44 -15.72 -23.68
CA ASP A 25 -10.19 -14.48 -23.45
C ASP A 25 -10.53 -14.21 -21.96
N ALA A 26 -10.49 -15.24 -21.11
CA ALA A 26 -10.77 -15.13 -19.68
C ALA A 26 -9.51 -14.95 -18.81
N ARG A 27 -8.31 -15.04 -19.40
CA ARG A 27 -7.02 -14.87 -18.69
C ARG A 27 -6.88 -13.44 -18.18
N ARG A 28 -6.37 -13.28 -16.96
CA ARG A 28 -6.23 -11.97 -16.31
C ARG A 28 -4.78 -11.68 -15.93
N PRO A 29 -4.29 -10.45 -16.12
CA PRO A 29 -2.97 -10.07 -15.64
C PRO A 29 -2.92 -10.09 -14.11
N PHE A 30 -1.78 -10.50 -13.55
CA PHE A 30 -1.53 -10.42 -12.13
C PHE A 30 -0.97 -9.04 -11.76
N VAL A 31 -1.86 -8.13 -11.38
CA VAL A 31 -1.54 -6.73 -11.02
C VAL A 31 -2.02 -6.39 -9.59
N PRO A 32 -1.51 -7.08 -8.55
CA PRO A 32 -1.89 -6.76 -7.19
C PRO A 32 -1.27 -5.42 -6.77
N VAL A 33 -1.90 -4.76 -5.78
CA VAL A 33 -1.19 -3.77 -4.97
C VAL A 33 -0.07 -4.49 -4.21
N PRO A 34 1.21 -4.10 -4.38
CA PRO A 34 2.30 -4.70 -3.62
C PRO A 34 2.03 -4.54 -2.12
N TYR A 35 2.26 -5.61 -1.36
CA TYR A 35 2.02 -5.62 0.07
C TYR A 35 3.24 -6.18 0.79
N PHE A 36 3.65 -5.50 1.85
CA PHE A 36 4.67 -5.93 2.77
C PHE A 36 4.21 -5.67 4.20
N TRP A 37 4.67 -6.52 5.11
CA TRP A 37 4.59 -6.24 6.54
C TRP A 37 5.81 -6.78 7.24
N SER A 38 6.13 -6.19 8.39
CA SER A 38 7.12 -6.68 9.33
C SER A 38 6.63 -6.38 10.74
N ASP A 39 6.81 -7.34 11.63
CA ASP A 39 6.72 -7.07 13.05
C ASP A 39 8.14 -6.74 13.54
N GLN A 40 8.30 -5.61 14.21
CA GLN A 40 9.55 -5.15 14.79
C GLN A 40 9.27 -4.73 16.23
N TYR A 41 9.79 -5.50 17.18
CA TYR A 41 9.48 -5.35 18.61
C TYR A 41 7.95 -5.37 18.86
N ASP A 42 7.43 -4.37 19.55
CA ASP A 42 6.02 -4.17 19.87
C ASP A 42 5.21 -3.50 18.76
N MET A 43 5.80 -3.33 17.57
CA MET A 43 5.20 -2.58 16.47
C MET A 43 5.06 -3.41 15.21
N ARG A 44 3.95 -3.17 14.51
CA ARG A 44 3.73 -3.69 13.17
C ARG A 44 3.91 -2.58 12.13
N VAL A 45 4.75 -2.86 11.14
CA VAL A 45 4.93 -2.05 9.93
C VAL A 45 4.17 -2.72 8.79
N GLN A 46 3.32 -1.98 8.07
CA GLN A 46 2.56 -2.47 6.92
C GLN A 46 2.60 -1.45 5.79
N ALA A 47 2.90 -1.90 4.58
CA ALA A 47 2.94 -1.04 3.39
C ALA A 47 2.09 -1.64 2.28
N TYR A 48 1.19 -0.82 1.72
CA TYR A 48 0.45 -1.11 0.49
C TYR A 48 0.93 -0.16 -0.60
N GLY A 49 1.45 -0.69 -1.70
CA GLY A 49 2.01 0.10 -2.80
C GLY A 49 3.51 -0.11 -2.98
N HIS A 50 4.07 0.56 -3.99
CA HIS A 50 5.50 0.54 -4.25
C HIS A 50 6.16 1.78 -3.65
N LEU A 51 6.97 1.60 -2.61
CA LEU A 51 7.57 2.71 -1.84
C LEU A 51 8.54 3.60 -2.63
N ARG A 52 9.06 3.15 -3.78
CA ARG A 52 10.02 3.91 -4.60
C ARG A 52 9.33 4.65 -5.73
N GLY A 53 9.92 5.75 -6.19
CA GLY A 53 9.42 6.54 -7.32
C GLY A 53 8.17 7.35 -7.00
N HIS A 54 8.01 7.74 -5.74
CA HIS A 54 6.97 8.68 -5.31
C HIS A 54 7.47 10.12 -5.46
N ASP A 55 6.54 11.04 -5.59
CA ASP A 55 6.82 12.48 -5.71
C ASP A 55 6.79 13.16 -4.33
N GLU A 56 5.88 12.72 -3.44
CA GLU A 56 5.68 13.34 -2.13
C GLU A 56 5.26 12.29 -1.09
N VAL A 57 5.56 12.61 0.17
CA VAL A 57 5.22 11.83 1.36
C VAL A 57 4.61 12.75 2.41
N ALA A 58 3.54 12.30 3.07
CA ALA A 58 2.91 13.05 4.16
C ALA A 58 2.48 12.12 5.28
N VAL A 59 2.66 12.55 6.53
CA VAL A 59 2.02 11.92 7.69
C VAL A 59 0.58 12.39 7.74
N VAL A 60 -0.36 11.45 7.69
CA VAL A 60 -1.81 11.75 7.61
C VAL A 60 -2.56 11.43 8.90
N ASP A 61 -1.95 10.65 9.79
CA ASP A 61 -2.46 10.35 11.13
C ASP A 61 -1.28 9.96 12.02
N GLY A 62 -1.31 10.38 13.29
CA GLY A 62 -0.31 10.05 14.29
C GLY A 62 1.00 10.82 14.16
N ASP A 63 2.06 10.22 14.71
CA ASP A 63 3.38 10.83 14.87
C ASP A 63 4.49 9.78 14.76
N LEU A 64 5.55 10.15 14.03
CA LEU A 64 6.75 9.34 13.85
C LEU A 64 7.52 9.16 15.17
N ALA A 65 7.61 10.21 16.00
CA ALA A 65 8.33 10.13 17.27
C ALA A 65 7.60 9.22 18.28
N ALA A 66 6.26 9.24 18.27
CA ALA A 66 5.42 8.30 19.00
C ALA A 66 5.38 6.88 18.41
N ARG A 67 6.08 6.63 17.29
CA ARG A 67 6.11 5.37 16.54
C ARG A 67 4.73 4.80 16.20
N ARG A 68 3.77 5.70 16.02
CA ARG A 68 2.39 5.38 15.68
C ARG A 68 1.96 6.38 14.62
N CYS A 69 2.12 6.01 13.37
CA CYS A 69 1.79 6.90 12.26
C CYS A 69 1.22 6.16 11.05
N LEU A 70 0.44 6.89 10.28
CA LEU A 70 0.01 6.54 8.95
C LEU A 70 0.59 7.57 7.99
N VAL A 71 1.29 7.07 6.97
CA VAL A 71 2.00 7.87 5.99
C VAL A 71 1.46 7.55 4.61
N ALA A 72 1.12 8.60 3.86
CA ALA A 72 0.65 8.52 2.49
C ALA A 72 1.77 8.97 1.54
N TYR A 73 1.90 8.30 0.40
CA TYR A 73 2.81 8.67 -0.68
C TYR A 73 1.99 8.93 -1.93
N ARG A 74 2.40 9.91 -2.75
CA ARG A 74 1.75 10.20 -4.04
C ARG A 74 2.67 10.00 -5.23
N THR A 75 2.03 9.76 -6.36
CA THR A 75 2.61 9.95 -7.69
C THR A 75 1.59 10.74 -8.49
N GLY A 76 1.98 11.93 -8.98
CA GLY A 76 1.06 12.95 -9.44
C GLY A 76 0.03 13.32 -8.36
N GLU A 77 -1.25 13.35 -8.73
CA GLU A 77 -2.36 13.72 -7.84
C GLU A 77 -3.05 12.50 -7.21
N ARG A 78 -2.41 11.32 -7.20
CA ARG A 78 -2.99 10.07 -6.71
C ARG A 78 -2.16 9.43 -5.62
N LEU A 79 -2.85 8.88 -4.62
CA LEU A 79 -2.27 8.02 -3.59
C LEU A 79 -1.65 6.78 -4.23
N SER A 80 -0.34 6.61 -4.09
CA SER A 80 0.42 5.47 -4.62
C SER A 80 0.85 4.49 -3.53
N VAL A 81 1.00 4.95 -2.28
CA VAL A 81 1.35 4.10 -1.14
C VAL A 81 0.65 4.54 0.13
N ALA A 82 0.27 3.57 0.95
CA ALA A 82 -0.08 3.77 2.35
C ALA A 82 0.85 2.92 3.24
N LEU A 83 1.60 3.57 4.13
CA LEU A 83 2.50 2.96 5.09
C LEU A 83 1.97 3.21 6.51
N ALA A 84 1.72 2.14 7.26
CA ALA A 84 1.28 2.20 8.64
C ALA A 84 2.34 1.62 9.56
N VAL A 85 2.68 2.35 10.62
CA VAL A 85 3.62 1.93 11.68
C VAL A 85 2.88 2.00 13.01
N GLY A 86 2.77 0.87 13.71
CA GLY A 86 2.15 0.82 15.05
C GLY A 86 0.64 1.16 15.06
N MET A 87 -0.02 1.22 13.90
CA MET A 87 -1.42 1.62 13.80
C MET A 87 -2.38 0.48 14.12
N PRO A 88 -3.52 0.75 14.77
CA PRO A 88 -4.55 -0.26 15.03
C PRO A 88 -5.21 -0.71 13.71
N PRO A 89 -5.72 -1.96 13.62
CA PRO A 89 -6.32 -2.49 12.40
C PRO A 89 -7.40 -1.60 11.77
N LYS A 90 -8.18 -0.89 12.59
CA LYS A 90 -9.22 0.05 12.12
C LYS A 90 -8.66 1.18 11.25
N ALA A 91 -7.46 1.67 11.52
CA ALA A 91 -6.84 2.78 10.79
C ALA A 91 -6.19 2.32 9.47
N VAL A 92 -5.83 1.03 9.39
CA VAL A 92 -5.23 0.40 8.22
C VAL A 92 -6.30 -0.13 7.25
N ARG A 93 -7.51 -0.40 7.75
CA ARG A 93 -8.66 -0.84 6.96
C ARG A 93 -8.94 0.14 5.81
N GLY A 94 -9.22 -0.38 4.62
CA GLY A 94 -9.52 0.44 3.45
C GLY A 94 -8.30 0.95 2.68
N ARG A 95 -7.11 0.99 3.30
CA ARG A 95 -5.92 1.60 2.66
C ARG A 95 -5.45 0.86 1.42
N ARG A 96 -5.55 -0.47 1.40
CA ARG A 96 -5.31 -1.26 0.18
C ARG A 96 -6.26 -0.87 -0.95
N GLN A 97 -7.56 -0.69 -0.68
CA GLN A 97 -8.52 -0.28 -1.70
C GLN A 97 -8.25 1.15 -2.18
N ALA A 98 -7.92 2.06 -1.26
CA ALA A 98 -7.58 3.44 -1.62
C ALA A 98 -6.36 3.52 -2.55
N VAL A 99 -5.31 2.74 -2.28
CA VAL A 99 -4.14 2.62 -3.17
C VAL A 99 -4.51 1.95 -4.50
N ALA A 100 -5.29 0.87 -4.47
CA ALA A 100 -5.72 0.16 -5.68
C ALA A 100 -6.55 1.06 -6.62
N GLY A 101 -7.41 1.91 -6.05
CA GLY A 101 -8.23 2.85 -6.80
C GLY A 101 -7.53 4.15 -7.18
N GLY A 102 -6.29 4.37 -6.71
CA GLY A 102 -5.57 5.62 -6.90
C GLY A 102 -6.36 6.81 -6.38
N ALA A 103 -6.80 6.74 -5.11
CA ALA A 103 -7.56 7.81 -4.45
C ALA A 103 -6.89 9.18 -4.64
N ALA A 104 -7.70 10.24 -4.75
CA ALA A 104 -7.16 11.58 -4.92
C ALA A 104 -6.26 11.93 -3.74
N TRP A 105 -5.10 12.53 -4.02
CA TRP A 105 -4.11 12.86 -3.00
C TRP A 105 -4.73 13.69 -1.87
N ARG A 106 -5.51 14.72 -2.24
CA ARG A 106 -6.22 15.61 -1.31
C ARG A 106 -7.11 14.86 -0.31
N ASP A 107 -7.82 13.83 -0.77
CA ASP A 107 -8.68 13.01 0.08
C ASP A 107 -7.85 12.11 1.01
N ALA A 108 -6.70 11.64 0.53
CA ALA A 108 -5.83 10.74 1.28
C ALA A 108 -5.10 11.45 2.43
N VAL A 109 -4.73 12.73 2.25
CA VAL A 109 -4.04 13.54 3.27
C VAL A 109 -4.96 14.41 4.13
N GLY A 110 -6.19 14.65 3.67
CA GLY A 110 -7.11 15.58 4.32
C GLY A 110 -6.56 17.02 4.36
N ALA A 111 -7.27 17.92 5.04
CA ALA A 111 -6.86 19.33 5.15
C ALA A 111 -5.57 19.54 5.98
N ALA A 112 -5.17 18.55 6.80
CA ALA A 112 -4.09 18.66 7.78
C ALA A 112 -2.73 18.13 7.31
N GLY A 113 -2.66 17.39 6.19
CA GLY A 113 -1.42 16.70 5.76
C GLY A 113 -0.48 17.53 4.88
N ILE A 114 -0.72 18.83 4.69
CA ILE A 114 0.16 19.73 3.91
C ILE A 114 1.19 20.34 4.88
N GLY A 115 2.18 19.56 5.31
CA GLY A 115 3.20 20.10 6.21
C GLY A 115 4.10 19.06 6.84
N ALA A 116 5.01 18.49 6.06
CA ALA A 116 6.27 17.95 6.58
C ALA A 116 7.26 17.85 5.41
N ALA A 117 7.97 18.96 5.18
CA ALA A 117 9.21 19.00 4.41
C ALA A 117 10.38 19.06 5.41
#